data_AF-A0A6L4Z4D3-F1
#
_entry.id   AF-A0A6L4Z4D3-F1
#
_cell.length_a   1.000
_cell.length_b   1.000
_cell.length_c   1.000
_cell.angle_alpha   90.00
_cell.angle_beta   90.00
_cell.angle_gamma   90.00
#
_symmetry.space_group_name_H-M   'P 1'
#
loop_
_entity.id
_entity.type
_entity.pdbx_description
1 polymer ?
#
loop_
_entity_poly.entity_id
_entity_poly.type
_entity_poly.pdbx_seq_one_letter_code
_entity_poly.pdbx_strand_id
1 'polypeptide(L)'
;MLLTLLALLHSQIGTLPSRRVDIYRLCVGTLVEAIVLPYSMVERVDKKGLIGLFAYIAYSMQETNEWLIDRETLEIKALNFLKLSSDKNKVLTKNVVQIFTEPIGIIVEQSPNLFSFIHLNLQEYLAAHYLANWASKACRMNSLEKYLPSWDWLNIFFLTACSLDSQEADEFIEQILNTHLKFDNFFDNLAELKQAELDKEKVEQILFSLVDLLLAGYCVKEDTFISLSLKSKIQDALVKLWNEMFDIPFQNIVIADSYITRDYIIGSLLDLLESPAFNTAS
;
A
#
# COMPACT_ATOMS: atom_id res chain seq x y z
N MET A 1 -2.78 16.19 -3.87
CA MET A 1 -2.97 15.98 -5.32
C MET A 1 -3.95 14.85 -5.69
N LEU A 2 -4.40 14.02 -4.73
CA LEU A 2 -5.50 13.06 -4.92
C LEU A 2 -6.79 13.73 -5.46
N LEU A 3 -7.06 14.98 -5.05
CA LEU A 3 -8.18 15.79 -5.50
C LEU A 3 -8.24 16.00 -7.03
N THR A 4 -7.10 16.16 -7.72
CA THR A 4 -7.08 16.38 -9.17
C THR A 4 -7.40 15.08 -9.91
N LEU A 5 -6.87 13.94 -9.46
CA LEU A 5 -7.20 12.61 -9.98
C LEU A 5 -8.67 12.27 -9.70
N LEU A 6 -9.17 12.56 -8.50
CA LEU A 6 -10.57 12.38 -8.13
C LEU A 6 -11.51 13.29 -8.92
N ALA A 7 -11.12 14.54 -9.20
CA ALA A 7 -11.91 15.46 -10.02
C ALA A 7 -12.00 15.00 -11.48
N LEU A 8 -10.89 14.51 -12.05
CA LEU A 8 -10.84 13.90 -13.38
C LEU A 8 -11.72 12.65 -13.45
N LEU A 9 -11.61 11.73 -12.48
CA LEU A 9 -12.45 10.53 -12.42
C LEU A 9 -13.93 10.87 -12.20
N HIS A 10 -14.25 11.80 -11.30
CA HIS A 10 -15.63 12.22 -11.05
C HIS A 10 -16.27 12.82 -12.31
N SER A 11 -15.52 13.61 -13.08
CA SER A 11 -15.99 14.17 -14.35
C SER A 11 -16.30 13.12 -15.42
N GLN A 12 -15.67 11.94 -15.36
CA GLN A 12 -15.81 10.86 -16.33
C GLN A 12 -16.81 9.77 -15.89
N ILE A 13 -16.94 9.51 -14.59
CA ILE A 13 -17.62 8.31 -14.06
C ILE A 13 -18.87 8.65 -13.22
N GLY A 14 -19.06 9.92 -12.84
CA GLY A 14 -20.27 10.41 -12.16
C GLY A 14 -20.33 10.12 -10.66
N THR A 15 -19.95 8.92 -10.20
CA THR A 15 -19.84 8.58 -8.77
C THR A 15 -18.49 7.93 -8.46
N LEU A 16 -17.80 8.44 -7.44
CA LEU A 16 -16.52 7.90 -7.01
C LEU A 16 -16.72 6.64 -6.15
N PRO A 17 -15.90 5.59 -6.33
CA PRO A 17 -15.90 4.45 -5.41
C PRO A 17 -15.60 4.87 -3.98
N SER A 18 -16.14 4.13 -3.01
CA SER A 18 -15.88 4.34 -1.59
C SER A 18 -14.49 3.86 -1.15
N ARG A 19 -13.92 2.86 -1.86
CA ARG A 19 -12.63 2.26 -1.50
C ARG A 19 -11.48 2.91 -2.26
N ARG A 20 -10.38 3.23 -1.56
CA ARG A 20 -9.19 3.84 -2.17
C ARG A 20 -8.58 2.98 -3.27
N VAL A 21 -8.54 1.66 -3.07
CA VAL A 21 -8.03 0.70 -4.06
C VAL A 21 -8.78 0.76 -5.38
N ASP A 22 -10.10 0.99 -5.34
CA ASP A 22 -10.94 1.06 -6.53
C ASP A 22 -10.72 2.36 -7.30
N ILE A 23 -10.52 3.47 -6.58
CA ILE A 23 -10.14 4.77 -7.17
C ILE A 23 -8.83 4.63 -7.95
N TYR A 24 -7.78 4.07 -7.32
CA TYR A 24 -6.49 3.90 -8.00
C TYR A 24 -6.57 2.93 -9.18
N ARG A 25 -7.35 1.85 -9.06
CA ARG A 25 -7.61 0.93 -10.17
C ARG A 25 -8.22 1.63 -11.37
N LEU A 26 -9.21 2.50 -11.14
CA LEU A 26 -9.82 3.31 -12.19
C LEU A 26 -8.82 4.28 -12.81
N CYS A 27 -8.07 5.04 -12.00
CA CYS A 27 -7.02 5.94 -12.48
C CYS A 27 -6.03 5.24 -13.41
N VAL A 28 -5.42 4.13 -12.94
CA VAL A 28 -4.45 3.35 -13.72
C VAL A 28 -5.11 2.79 -14.97
N GLY A 29 -6.33 2.26 -14.86
CA GLY A 29 -7.09 1.74 -15.98
C GLY A 29 -7.29 2.77 -17.10
N THR A 30 -7.69 3.99 -16.75
CA THR A 30 -7.89 5.11 -17.66
C THR A 30 -6.58 5.60 -18.28
N LEU A 31 -5.52 5.72 -17.48
CA LEU A 31 -4.20 6.14 -17.98
C LEU A 31 -3.63 5.12 -18.97
N VAL A 32 -3.71 3.82 -18.65
CA VAL A 32 -3.27 2.76 -19.56
C VAL A 32 -4.12 2.72 -20.83
N GLU A 33 -5.43 2.94 -20.74
CA GLU A 33 -6.28 3.07 -21.94
C GLU A 33 -5.84 4.22 -22.83
N ALA A 34 -5.57 5.39 -22.26
CA ALA A 34 -5.07 6.54 -23.01
C ALA A 34 -3.74 6.24 -23.72
N ILE A 35 -2.86 5.45 -23.09
CA ILE A 35 -1.60 4.98 -23.69
C ILE A 35 -1.87 3.98 -24.82
N VAL A 36 -2.79 3.02 -24.66
CA VAL A 36 -3.01 1.96 -25.65
C VAL A 36 -3.80 2.45 -26.88
N LEU A 37 -4.71 3.43 -26.71
CA LEU A 37 -5.59 3.93 -27.78
C LEU A 37 -4.83 4.36 -29.06
N PRO A 38 -3.77 5.19 -29.00
CA PRO A 38 -2.97 5.57 -30.18
C PRO A 38 -2.32 4.38 -30.91
N TYR A 39 -1.91 3.34 -30.18
CA TYR A 39 -1.19 2.17 -30.70
C TYR A 39 -2.10 1.03 -31.16
N SER A 40 -3.40 1.10 -30.81
CA SER A 40 -4.40 0.06 -31.03
C SER A 40 -4.64 -0.33 -32.51
N MET A 41 -4.19 0.50 -33.47
CA MET A 41 -4.34 0.22 -34.89
C MET A 41 -3.20 -0.59 -35.52
N VAL A 42 -2.05 -0.77 -34.85
CA VAL A 42 -0.87 -1.40 -35.47
C VAL A 42 -0.31 -2.57 -34.68
N GLU A 43 -0.39 -2.57 -33.33
CA GLU A 43 0.12 -3.67 -32.50
C GLU A 43 -0.73 -3.79 -31.22
N ARG A 44 -1.26 -4.99 -30.92
CA ARG A 44 -2.08 -5.21 -29.72
C ARG A 44 -1.18 -5.21 -28.47
N VAL A 45 -0.98 -4.04 -27.88
CA VAL A 45 -0.46 -3.92 -26.52
C VAL A 45 -1.52 -4.47 -25.57
N ASP A 46 -1.19 -5.56 -24.87
CA ASP A 46 -2.08 -6.13 -23.86
C ASP A 46 -2.15 -5.19 -22.65
N LYS A 47 -3.33 -4.65 -22.37
CA LYS A 47 -3.59 -3.77 -21.22
C LYS A 47 -3.15 -4.42 -19.91
N LYS A 48 -3.40 -5.73 -19.74
CA LYS A 48 -3.04 -6.44 -18.51
C LYS A 48 -1.52 -6.58 -18.39
N GLY A 49 -0.84 -6.95 -19.49
CA GLY A 49 0.62 -6.99 -19.56
C GLY A 49 1.27 -5.64 -19.27
N LEU A 50 0.71 -4.54 -19.78
CA LEU A 50 1.24 -3.20 -19.55
C LEU A 50 1.03 -2.73 -18.09
N ILE A 51 -0.13 -3.02 -17.49
CA ILE A 51 -0.34 -2.80 -16.05
C ILE A 51 0.67 -3.61 -15.23
N GLY A 52 0.87 -4.88 -15.57
CA GLY A 52 1.83 -5.75 -14.90
C GLY A 52 3.27 -5.24 -15.00
N LEU A 53 3.65 -4.68 -16.16
CA LEU A 53 4.95 -4.04 -16.35
C LEU A 53 5.14 -2.82 -15.44
N PHE A 54 4.16 -1.91 -15.40
CA PHE A 54 4.22 -0.76 -14.50
C PHE A 54 4.23 -1.19 -13.02
N ALA A 55 3.46 -2.21 -12.68
CA ALA A 55 3.43 -2.80 -11.34
C ALA A 55 4.79 -3.36 -10.92
N TYR A 56 5.45 -4.11 -11.81
CA TYR A 56 6.80 -4.64 -11.57
C TYR A 56 7.84 -3.53 -11.38
N ILE A 57 7.80 -2.49 -12.23
CA ILE A 57 8.70 -1.34 -12.11
C ILE A 57 8.47 -0.61 -10.78
N ALA A 58 7.21 -0.35 -10.43
CA ALA A 58 6.84 0.31 -9.19
C ALA A 58 7.32 -0.45 -7.95
N TYR A 59 7.09 -1.76 -7.91
CA TYR A 59 7.59 -2.61 -6.84
C TYR A 59 9.12 -2.59 -6.76
N SER A 60 9.81 -2.69 -7.89
CA SER A 60 11.27 -2.71 -7.90
C SER A 60 11.89 -1.38 -7.48
N MET A 61 11.29 -0.25 -7.86
CA MET A 61 11.69 1.08 -7.38
C MET A 61 11.43 1.23 -5.88
N GLN A 62 10.31 0.70 -5.38
CA GLN A 62 10.05 0.68 -3.95
C GLN A 62 11.08 -0.14 -3.18
N GLU A 63 11.49 -1.29 -3.72
CA GLU A 63 12.47 -2.19 -3.10
C GLU A 63 13.83 -1.52 -2.86
N THR A 64 14.22 -0.63 -3.77
CA THR A 64 15.46 0.16 -3.72
C THR A 64 15.29 1.54 -3.08
N ASN A 65 14.07 1.88 -2.61
CA ASN A 65 13.68 3.21 -2.13
C ASN A 65 14.03 4.32 -3.14
N GLU A 66 13.80 4.05 -4.42
CA GLU A 66 14.07 4.96 -5.54
C GLU A 66 12.80 5.70 -5.97
N TRP A 67 12.88 7.03 -6.00
CA TRP A 67 11.83 7.88 -6.60
C TRP A 67 12.10 8.20 -8.07
N LEU A 68 13.38 8.17 -8.46
CA LEU A 68 13.85 8.41 -9.83
C LEU A 68 14.56 7.17 -10.34
N ILE A 69 14.31 6.83 -11.60
CA ILE A 69 14.97 5.73 -12.30
C ILE A 69 15.56 6.26 -13.60
N ASP A 70 16.81 5.92 -13.90
CA ASP A 70 17.42 6.30 -15.16
C ASP A 70 16.88 5.46 -16.33
N ARG A 71 17.00 5.99 -17.54
CA ARG A 71 16.52 5.33 -18.77
C ARG A 71 17.03 3.90 -18.91
N GLU A 72 18.33 3.68 -18.72
CA GLU A 72 18.95 2.37 -18.94
C GLU A 72 18.41 1.35 -17.94
N THR A 73 18.35 1.72 -16.66
CA THR A 73 17.77 0.88 -15.62
C THR A 73 16.30 0.58 -15.86
N LEU A 74 15.51 1.58 -16.29
CA LEU A 74 14.09 1.41 -16.64
C LEU A 74 13.91 0.39 -17.79
N GLU A 75 14.72 0.51 -18.84
CA GLU A 75 14.73 -0.41 -19.97
C GLU A 75 15.11 -1.83 -19.56
N ILE A 76 16.14 -1.99 -18.72
CA ILE A 76 16.57 -3.28 -18.17
C ILE A 76 15.45 -3.93 -17.36
N LYS A 77 14.80 -3.17 -16.45
CA LYS A 77 13.68 -3.68 -15.64
C LYS A 77 12.53 -4.12 -16.54
N ALA A 78 12.20 -3.33 -17.56
CA ALA A 78 11.13 -3.68 -18.49
C ALA A 78 11.45 -4.95 -19.29
N LEU A 79 12.67 -5.09 -19.80
CA LEU A 79 13.11 -6.32 -20.47
C LEU A 79 13.11 -7.54 -19.54
N ASN A 80 13.47 -7.37 -18.27
CA ASN A 80 13.42 -8.45 -17.28
C ASN A 80 11.99 -8.92 -17.02
N PHE A 81 11.04 -8.00 -16.88
CA PHE A 81 9.62 -8.36 -16.75
C PHE A 81 9.14 -9.18 -17.97
N LEU A 82 9.49 -8.74 -19.18
CA LEU A 82 9.10 -9.44 -20.41
C LEU A 82 9.68 -10.85 -20.51
N LYS A 83 10.89 -11.08 -19.98
CA LYS A 83 11.50 -12.43 -19.90
C LYS A 83 10.79 -13.33 -18.90
N LEU A 84 10.32 -12.77 -17.78
CA LEU A 84 9.60 -13.51 -16.74
C LEU A 84 8.17 -13.87 -17.16
N SER A 85 7.55 -13.05 -18.01
CA SER A 85 6.26 -13.35 -18.61
C SER A 85 6.39 -14.34 -19.77
N SER A 86 6.42 -15.64 -19.47
CA SER A 86 6.57 -16.76 -20.41
C SER A 86 5.47 -16.88 -21.49
N ASP A 87 4.45 -16.02 -21.47
CA ASP A 87 3.24 -16.16 -22.27
C ASP A 87 3.08 -14.98 -23.25
N LYS A 88 3.14 -15.28 -24.56
CA LYS A 88 2.65 -14.56 -25.76
C LYS A 88 2.86 -13.03 -25.91
N ASN A 89 3.55 -12.33 -25.01
CA ASN A 89 3.73 -10.88 -25.05
C ASN A 89 4.97 -10.44 -25.85
N LYS A 90 5.24 -11.10 -26.98
CA LYS A 90 6.33 -10.75 -27.92
C LYS A 90 6.19 -9.36 -28.54
N VAL A 91 5.05 -8.69 -28.36
CA VAL A 91 4.72 -7.41 -28.99
C VAL A 91 5.22 -6.21 -28.16
N LEU A 92 5.52 -6.39 -26.87
CA LEU A 92 6.00 -5.29 -26.02
C LEU A 92 7.47 -4.92 -26.27
N THR A 93 8.29 -5.79 -26.85
CA THR A 93 9.75 -5.58 -26.91
C THR A 93 10.23 -4.44 -27.81
N LYS A 94 9.46 -4.04 -28.84
CA LYS A 94 9.89 -2.95 -29.74
C LYS A 94 9.46 -1.55 -29.31
N ASN A 95 8.36 -1.42 -28.56
CA ASN A 95 7.75 -0.11 -28.27
C ASN A 95 7.75 0.26 -26.78
N VAL A 96 8.21 -0.60 -25.87
CA VAL A 96 8.23 -0.31 -24.42
C VAL A 96 8.98 0.98 -24.09
N VAL A 97 10.08 1.28 -24.76
CA VAL A 97 10.81 2.55 -24.57
C VAL A 97 9.98 3.74 -25.05
N GLN A 98 9.26 3.59 -26.16
CA GLN A 98 8.37 4.64 -26.68
C GLN A 98 7.22 4.94 -25.71
N ILE A 99 6.66 3.91 -25.07
CA ILE A 99 5.61 4.05 -24.05
C ILE A 99 6.06 4.95 -22.89
N PHE A 100 7.34 4.90 -22.48
CA PHE A 100 7.86 5.75 -21.40
C PHE A 100 8.24 7.16 -21.84
N THR A 101 8.38 7.41 -23.15
CA THR A 101 8.73 8.73 -23.70
C THR A 101 7.53 9.54 -24.17
N GLU A 102 6.32 8.99 -24.12
CA GLU A 102 5.11 9.75 -24.44
C GLU A 102 4.69 10.71 -23.32
N PRO A 103 4.20 11.92 -23.65
CA PRO A 103 3.76 12.90 -22.66
C PRO A 103 2.50 12.50 -21.87
N ILE A 104 1.81 11.42 -22.27
CA ILE A 104 0.62 10.87 -21.59
C ILE A 104 1.06 9.62 -20.79
N GLY A 105 1.96 9.81 -19.83
CA GLY A 105 2.62 8.70 -19.13
C GLY A 105 2.11 8.47 -17.71
N ILE A 106 2.08 7.19 -17.28
CA ILE A 106 2.08 6.82 -15.85
C ILE A 106 3.48 7.08 -15.25
N ILE A 107 4.51 6.90 -16.08
CA ILE A 107 5.90 7.27 -15.81
C ILE A 107 6.24 8.44 -16.73
N VAL A 108 6.86 9.47 -16.19
CA VAL A 108 7.23 10.71 -16.91
C VAL A 108 8.69 11.07 -16.66
N GLU A 109 9.29 11.70 -17.67
CA GLU A 109 10.66 12.24 -17.58
C GLU A 109 10.66 13.52 -16.73
N GLN A 110 11.40 13.50 -15.62
CA GLN A 110 11.53 14.65 -14.69
C GLN A 110 12.72 15.54 -15.05
N SER A 111 13.76 14.92 -15.60
CA SER A 111 14.96 15.58 -16.13
C SER A 111 15.60 14.66 -17.17
N PRO A 112 16.56 15.13 -17.99
CA PRO A 112 17.13 14.32 -19.07
C PRO A 112 17.56 12.92 -18.61
N ASN A 113 16.92 11.89 -19.15
CA ASN A 113 17.10 10.47 -18.85
C ASN A 113 16.75 10.01 -17.42
N LEU A 114 16.04 10.82 -16.63
CA LEU A 114 15.52 10.42 -15.31
C LEU A 114 14.00 10.45 -15.30
N PHE A 115 13.41 9.34 -14.87
CA PHE A 115 11.98 9.08 -14.92
C PHE A 115 11.43 8.84 -13.52
N SER A 116 10.13 9.12 -13.33
CA SER A 116 9.40 8.78 -12.09
C SER A 116 7.94 8.51 -12.42
N PHE A 117 7.22 7.87 -11.49
CA PHE A 117 5.77 7.86 -11.57
C PHE A 117 5.21 9.27 -11.41
N ILE A 118 4.14 9.59 -12.14
CA ILE A 118 3.48 10.90 -12.06
C ILE A 118 3.00 11.27 -10.64
N HIS A 119 2.81 10.27 -9.78
CA HIS A 119 2.44 10.47 -8.39
C HIS A 119 2.84 9.26 -7.52
N LEU A 120 3.30 9.54 -6.30
CA LEU A 120 3.73 8.52 -5.33
C LEU A 120 2.63 7.49 -5.05
N ASN A 121 1.41 7.93 -4.74
CA ASN A 121 0.31 6.98 -4.48
C ASN A 121 0.00 6.03 -5.65
N LEU A 122 0.29 6.42 -6.91
CA LEU A 122 0.13 5.52 -8.04
C LEU A 122 1.28 4.51 -8.09
N GLN A 123 2.51 4.91 -7.75
CA GLN A 123 3.63 3.99 -7.54
C GLN A 123 3.31 3.00 -6.43
N GLU A 124 2.86 3.46 -5.26
CA GLU A 124 2.50 2.58 -4.14
C GLU A 124 1.35 1.63 -4.51
N TYR A 125 0.31 2.12 -5.18
CA TYR A 125 -0.77 1.27 -5.67
C TYR A 125 -0.27 0.22 -6.66
N LEU A 126 0.58 0.59 -7.62
CA LEU A 126 1.13 -0.34 -8.61
C LEU A 126 2.06 -1.36 -7.96
N ALA A 127 2.85 -0.97 -6.97
CA ALA A 127 3.67 -1.88 -6.17
C ALA A 127 2.79 -2.87 -5.38
N ALA A 128 1.72 -2.39 -4.75
CA ALA A 128 0.74 -3.24 -4.08
C ALA A 128 0.02 -4.18 -5.05
N HIS A 129 -0.31 -3.69 -6.25
CA HIS A 129 -0.94 -4.46 -7.30
C HIS A 129 -0.04 -5.59 -7.80
N TYR A 130 1.28 -5.35 -7.89
CA TYR A 130 2.28 -6.39 -8.17
C TYR A 130 2.28 -7.46 -7.08
N LEU A 131 2.36 -7.07 -5.81
CA LEU A 131 2.34 -8.00 -4.68
C LEU A 131 1.06 -8.87 -4.65
N ALA A 132 -0.09 -8.28 -4.95
CA ALA A 132 -1.35 -8.99 -4.94
C ALA A 132 -1.49 -9.95 -6.13
N ASN A 133 -1.09 -9.56 -7.36
CA ASN A 133 -1.51 -10.26 -8.58
C ASN A 133 -0.38 -10.95 -9.38
N TRP A 134 0.89 -10.59 -9.16
CA TRP A 134 2.03 -11.15 -9.92
C TRP A 134 3.11 -11.77 -9.03
N ALA A 135 3.31 -11.26 -7.82
CA ALA A 135 4.24 -11.85 -6.88
C ALA A 135 3.75 -13.23 -6.41
N SER A 136 4.67 -14.17 -6.22
CA SER A 136 4.34 -15.42 -5.55
C SER A 136 3.98 -15.15 -4.09
N LYS A 137 3.18 -16.02 -3.46
CA LYS A 137 2.86 -15.93 -2.03
C LYS A 137 4.13 -15.82 -1.16
N ALA A 138 5.16 -16.60 -1.47
CA ALA A 138 6.45 -16.53 -0.77
C ALA A 138 7.12 -15.15 -0.93
N CYS A 139 7.14 -14.58 -2.13
CA CYS A 139 7.68 -13.24 -2.36
C CYS A 139 6.88 -12.17 -1.59
N ARG A 140 5.55 -12.29 -1.56
CA ARG A 140 4.66 -11.40 -0.81
C ARG A 140 4.94 -11.45 0.70
N MET A 141 5.04 -12.65 1.28
CA MET A 141 5.35 -12.82 2.72
C MET A 141 6.76 -12.32 3.07
N ASN A 142 7.76 -12.64 2.24
CA ASN A 142 9.12 -12.16 2.46
C ASN A 142 9.21 -10.63 2.40
N SER A 143 8.43 -9.99 1.52
CA SER A 143 8.35 -8.53 1.43
C SER A 143 7.74 -7.96 2.71
N LEU A 144 6.69 -8.58 3.22
CA LEU A 144 6.05 -8.18 4.46
C LEU A 144 7.03 -8.27 5.64
N GLU A 145 7.68 -9.42 5.85
CA GLU A 145 8.65 -9.61 6.94
C GLU A 145 9.81 -8.61 6.87
N LYS A 146 10.29 -8.32 5.65
CA LYS A 146 11.43 -7.43 5.45
C LYS A 146 11.09 -5.95 5.64
N TYR A 147 9.90 -5.53 5.21
CA TYR A 147 9.57 -4.09 5.10
C TYR A 147 8.43 -3.63 5.98
N LEU A 148 7.74 -4.49 6.73
CA LEU A 148 6.68 -4.06 7.66
C LEU A 148 7.12 -3.00 8.69
N PRO A 149 8.37 -3.02 9.20
CA PRO A 149 8.87 -1.93 10.05
C PRO A 149 9.02 -0.57 9.33
N SER A 150 8.96 -0.54 7.99
CA SER A 150 9.17 0.66 7.18
C SER A 150 7.85 1.36 6.84
N TRP A 151 7.79 2.66 7.16
CA TRP A 151 6.65 3.54 6.90
C TRP A 151 6.29 3.65 5.43
N ASP A 152 7.30 3.66 4.57
CA ASP A 152 7.14 3.80 3.12
C ASP A 152 6.40 2.60 2.50
N TRP A 153 6.26 1.50 3.25
CA TRP A 153 5.58 0.28 2.81
C TRP A 153 4.19 0.10 3.41
N LEU A 154 3.80 0.86 4.43
CA LEU A 154 2.51 0.68 5.10
C LEU A 154 1.33 0.84 4.13
N ASN A 155 1.37 1.88 3.30
CA ASN A 155 0.31 2.09 2.31
C ASN A 155 0.29 0.97 1.25
N ILE A 156 1.47 0.43 0.90
CA ILE A 156 1.59 -0.69 -0.04
C ILE A 156 0.98 -1.96 0.55
N PHE A 157 1.25 -2.28 1.80
CA PHE A 157 0.65 -3.44 2.47
C PHE A 157 -0.84 -3.28 2.69
N PHE A 158 -1.30 -2.09 3.08
CA PHE A 158 -2.73 -1.76 3.13
C PHE A 158 -3.41 -2.00 1.78
N LEU A 159 -2.88 -1.42 0.70
CA LEU A 159 -3.43 -1.57 -0.65
C LEU A 159 -3.33 -3.00 -1.17
N THR A 160 -2.30 -3.75 -0.76
CA THR A 160 -2.13 -5.16 -1.09
C THR A 160 -3.26 -5.95 -0.45
N ALA A 161 -3.46 -5.82 0.87
CA ALA A 161 -4.55 -6.48 1.60
C ALA A 161 -5.92 -6.18 0.97
N CYS A 162 -6.18 -4.92 0.63
CA CYS A 162 -7.42 -4.50 -0.03
C CYS A 162 -7.64 -5.11 -1.43
N SER A 163 -6.57 -5.56 -2.09
CA SER A 163 -6.57 -6.11 -3.44
C SER A 163 -6.60 -7.64 -3.49
N LEU A 164 -6.39 -8.31 -2.35
CA LEU A 164 -6.41 -9.77 -2.25
C LEU A 164 -7.83 -10.31 -2.20
N ASP A 165 -7.98 -11.61 -2.51
CA ASP A 165 -9.22 -12.32 -2.24
C ASP A 165 -9.42 -12.58 -0.73
N SER A 166 -10.58 -13.08 -0.34
CA SER A 166 -10.93 -13.15 1.08
C SER A 166 -10.02 -14.05 1.91
N GLN A 167 -9.56 -15.16 1.34
CA GLN A 167 -8.71 -16.08 2.08
C GLN A 167 -7.29 -15.53 2.16
N GLU A 168 -6.76 -15.03 1.05
CA GLU A 168 -5.42 -14.45 1.02
C GLU A 168 -5.31 -13.18 1.87
N ALA A 169 -6.38 -12.37 1.93
CA ALA A 169 -6.43 -11.16 2.75
C ALA A 169 -6.40 -11.48 4.24
N ASP A 170 -7.17 -12.48 4.69
CA ASP A 170 -7.15 -12.95 6.08
C ASP A 170 -5.75 -13.40 6.48
N GLU A 171 -5.15 -14.31 5.70
CA GLU A 171 -3.79 -14.82 5.97
C GLU A 171 -2.75 -13.68 5.99
N PHE A 172 -2.88 -12.72 5.07
CA PHE A 172 -1.96 -11.58 4.98
C PHE A 172 -2.09 -10.63 6.19
N ILE A 173 -3.30 -10.34 6.63
CA ILE A 173 -3.55 -9.46 7.79
C ILE A 173 -3.21 -10.18 9.10
N GLU A 174 -3.46 -11.48 9.20
CA GLU A 174 -2.97 -12.28 10.33
C GLU A 174 -1.45 -12.26 10.41
N GLN A 175 -0.75 -12.34 9.28
CA GLN A 175 0.71 -12.23 9.27
C GLN A 175 1.17 -10.83 9.72
N ILE A 176 0.51 -9.75 9.28
CA ILE A 176 0.77 -8.39 9.77
C ILE A 176 0.67 -8.36 11.30
N LEU A 177 -0.46 -8.81 11.85
CA LEU A 177 -0.70 -8.81 13.29
C LEU A 177 0.32 -9.71 14.02
N ASN A 178 0.68 -10.86 13.48
CA ASN A 178 1.58 -11.79 14.18
C ASN A 178 3.07 -11.37 14.10
N THR A 179 3.42 -10.36 13.30
CA THR A 179 4.83 -9.95 13.14
C THR A 179 5.35 -9.25 14.39
N HIS A 180 4.69 -8.17 14.83
CA HIS A 180 5.07 -7.47 16.07
C HIS A 180 4.01 -7.57 17.16
N LEU A 181 2.73 -7.64 16.80
CA LEU A 181 1.63 -7.61 17.76
C LEU A 181 1.40 -8.98 18.43
N LYS A 182 2.02 -9.14 19.59
CA LYS A 182 1.70 -10.22 20.54
C LYS A 182 0.54 -9.78 21.43
N PHE A 183 -0.70 -10.03 20.99
CA PHE A 183 -1.94 -9.62 21.67
C PHE A 183 -1.93 -9.86 23.18
N ASP A 184 -1.41 -11.01 23.62
CA ASP A 184 -1.39 -11.41 25.03
C ASP A 184 -0.62 -10.44 25.92
N ASN A 185 0.45 -9.84 25.40
CA ASN A 185 1.33 -8.97 26.18
C ASN A 185 1.27 -7.50 25.74
N PHE A 186 0.63 -7.21 24.60
CA PHE A 186 0.61 -5.85 24.02
C PHE A 186 -0.03 -4.83 24.96
N PHE A 187 -1.21 -5.16 25.51
CA PHE A 187 -1.93 -4.25 26.40
C PHE A 187 -1.26 -4.12 27.77
N ASP A 188 -0.62 -5.19 28.27
CA ASP A 188 0.15 -5.14 29.50
C ASP A 188 1.39 -4.25 29.32
N ASN A 189 2.12 -4.41 28.21
CA ASN A 189 3.23 -3.54 27.84
C ASN A 189 2.79 -2.07 27.67
N LEU A 190 1.61 -1.84 27.09
CA LEU A 190 1.05 -0.52 26.93
C LEU A 190 0.68 0.10 28.29
N ALA A 191 0.13 -0.68 29.23
CA ALA A 191 -0.15 -0.21 30.59
C ALA A 191 1.13 0.12 31.37
N GLU A 192 2.22 -0.61 31.15
CA GLU A 192 3.54 -0.32 31.75
C GLU A 192 4.13 1.02 31.29
N LEU A 193 3.79 1.52 30.09
CA LEU A 193 4.14 2.90 29.66
C LEU A 193 3.61 3.97 30.62
N LYS A 194 2.55 3.68 31.40
CA LYS A 194 2.02 4.62 32.41
C LYS A 194 2.98 4.80 33.60
N GLN A 195 3.89 3.85 33.85
CA GLN A 195 4.52 3.70 35.16
C GLN A 195 6.06 3.79 35.16
N ALA A 196 6.74 3.71 34.01
CA ALA A 196 8.20 3.58 33.98
C ALA A 196 8.90 4.45 32.91
N GLU A 197 10.16 4.83 33.18
CA GLU A 197 11.16 5.11 32.14
C GLU A 197 11.48 3.81 31.42
N LEU A 198 10.76 3.53 30.33
CA LEU A 198 11.03 2.37 29.48
C LEU A 198 12.28 2.60 28.65
N ASP A 199 13.02 1.52 28.40
CA ASP A 199 14.11 1.55 27.44
C ASP A 199 13.58 1.77 26.00
N LYS A 200 14.47 2.24 25.14
CA LYS A 200 14.15 2.58 23.74
C LYS A 200 13.60 1.37 22.97
N GLU A 201 14.13 0.18 23.21
CA GLU A 201 13.79 -1.03 22.47
C GLU A 201 12.33 -1.46 22.75
N LYS A 202 11.90 -1.42 24.01
CA LYS A 202 10.52 -1.77 24.38
C LYS A 202 9.51 -0.74 23.86
N VAL A 203 9.88 0.54 23.84
CA VAL A 203 9.04 1.59 23.21
C VAL A 203 8.88 1.32 21.71
N GLU A 204 9.96 0.99 21.00
CA GLU A 204 9.90 0.66 19.56
C GLU A 204 9.01 -0.56 19.29
N GLN A 205 9.12 -1.62 20.09
CA GLN A 205 8.25 -2.81 19.93
C GLN A 205 6.76 -2.49 20.11
N ILE A 206 6.42 -1.65 21.09
CA ILE A 206 5.04 -1.20 21.30
C ILE A 206 4.55 -0.36 20.11
N LEU A 207 5.40 0.53 19.59
CA LEU A 207 5.09 1.35 18.42
C LEU A 207 4.84 0.49 17.18
N PHE A 208 5.70 -0.50 16.88
CA PHE A 208 5.45 -1.41 15.76
C PHE A 208 4.15 -2.19 15.91
N SER A 209 3.86 -2.68 17.13
CA SER A 209 2.59 -3.37 17.42
C SER A 209 1.36 -2.46 17.23
N LEU A 210 1.45 -1.19 17.63
CA LEU A 210 0.40 -0.19 17.39
C LEU A 210 0.16 0.02 15.90
N VAL A 211 1.23 0.06 15.11
CA VAL A 211 1.17 0.30 13.67
C VAL A 211 0.56 -0.88 12.94
N ASP A 212 0.94 -2.10 13.29
CA ASP A 212 0.33 -3.33 12.76
C ASP A 212 -1.18 -3.34 13.04
N LEU A 213 -1.58 -2.98 14.26
CA LEU A 213 -2.99 -2.93 14.65
C LEU A 213 -3.77 -1.82 13.91
N LEU A 214 -3.18 -0.63 13.78
CA LEU A 214 -3.79 0.47 13.01
C LEU A 214 -3.92 0.12 11.52
N LEU A 215 -2.88 -0.49 10.94
CA LEU A 215 -2.88 -0.96 9.56
C LEU A 215 -4.02 -1.96 9.32
N ALA A 216 -4.15 -2.97 10.19
CA ALA A 216 -5.24 -3.92 10.14
C ALA A 216 -6.61 -3.24 10.34
N GLY A 217 -6.69 -2.27 11.23
CA GLY A 217 -7.87 -1.42 11.42
C GLY A 217 -8.29 -0.70 10.14
N TYR A 218 -7.35 -0.08 9.42
CA TYR A 218 -7.64 0.57 8.14
C TYR A 218 -8.16 -0.44 7.10
N CYS A 219 -7.65 -1.68 7.08
CA CYS A 219 -8.19 -2.74 6.23
C CYS A 219 -9.67 -3.04 6.54
N VAL A 220 -10.05 -3.05 7.84
CA VAL A 220 -11.45 -3.19 8.27
C VAL A 220 -12.31 -2.01 7.80
N LYS A 221 -11.80 -0.77 7.96
CA LYS A 221 -12.51 0.46 7.56
C LYS A 221 -12.81 0.51 6.06
N GLU A 222 -11.92 0.00 5.23
CA GLU A 222 -12.04 0.03 3.77
C GLU A 222 -12.76 -1.20 3.19
N ASP A 223 -13.49 -1.91 4.05
CA ASP A 223 -14.30 -3.08 3.72
C ASP A 223 -13.50 -4.10 2.89
N THR A 224 -12.24 -4.32 3.29
CA THR A 224 -11.43 -5.40 2.75
C THR A 224 -12.18 -6.71 2.98
N PHE A 225 -12.10 -7.63 2.02
CA PHE A 225 -12.73 -8.95 2.14
C PHE A 225 -12.02 -9.77 3.22
N ILE A 226 -12.38 -9.58 4.49
CA ILE A 226 -11.84 -10.33 5.63
C ILE A 226 -12.96 -11.05 6.36
N SER A 227 -12.64 -12.15 7.02
CA SER A 227 -13.62 -12.88 7.83
C SER A 227 -14.18 -12.04 8.97
N LEU A 228 -15.43 -12.30 9.34
CA LEU A 228 -16.09 -11.65 10.47
C LEU A 228 -15.34 -11.88 11.79
N SER A 229 -14.73 -13.06 11.95
CA SER A 229 -13.90 -13.38 13.12
C SER A 229 -12.68 -12.48 13.23
N LEU A 230 -11.94 -12.30 12.13
CA LEU A 230 -10.76 -11.45 12.12
C LEU A 230 -11.14 -9.97 12.30
N LYS A 231 -12.22 -9.54 11.63
CA LYS A 231 -12.79 -8.20 11.79
C LYS A 231 -13.15 -7.91 13.25
N SER A 232 -13.89 -8.80 13.92
CA SER A 232 -14.24 -8.64 15.34
C SER A 232 -12.99 -8.55 16.22
N LYS A 233 -12.01 -9.44 16.01
CA LYS A 233 -10.75 -9.44 16.77
C LYS A 233 -10.00 -8.11 16.66
N ILE A 234 -9.91 -7.56 15.45
CA ILE A 234 -9.27 -6.25 15.21
C ILE A 234 -10.08 -5.14 15.89
N GLN A 235 -11.41 -5.15 15.75
CA GLN A 235 -12.30 -4.16 16.37
C GLN A 235 -12.18 -4.15 17.89
N ASP A 236 -12.27 -5.32 18.52
CA ASP A 236 -12.14 -5.46 19.98
C ASP A 236 -10.79 -4.95 20.48
N ALA A 237 -9.71 -5.24 19.74
CA ALA A 237 -8.38 -4.76 20.07
C ALA A 237 -8.23 -3.24 19.94
N LEU A 238 -8.84 -2.63 18.94
CA LEU A 238 -8.84 -1.17 18.77
C LEU A 238 -9.66 -0.46 19.84
N VAL A 239 -10.81 -1.02 20.23
CA VAL A 239 -11.61 -0.52 21.36
C VAL A 239 -10.82 -0.62 22.66
N LYS A 240 -10.17 -1.77 22.90
CA LYS A 240 -9.29 -1.93 24.07
C LYS A 240 -8.12 -0.94 24.04
N LEU A 241 -7.50 -0.74 22.88
CA LEU A 241 -6.42 0.23 22.70
C LEU A 241 -6.89 1.65 23.03
N TRP A 242 -8.06 2.04 22.53
CA TRP A 242 -8.67 3.33 22.83
C TRP A 242 -8.85 3.51 24.34
N ASN A 243 -9.50 2.54 25.00
CA ASN A 243 -9.75 2.63 26.43
C ASN A 243 -8.44 2.77 27.23
N GLU A 244 -7.40 2.03 26.85
CA GLU A 244 -6.10 2.19 27.50
C GLU A 244 -5.45 3.55 27.20
N MET A 245 -5.42 3.98 25.93
CA MET A 245 -4.79 5.22 25.46
C MET A 245 -5.35 6.49 26.11
N PHE A 246 -6.66 6.57 26.30
CA PHE A 246 -7.29 7.75 26.90
C PHE A 246 -7.04 7.88 28.42
N ASP A 247 -6.48 6.82 29.03
CA ASP A 247 -5.95 6.82 30.39
C ASP A 247 -4.40 6.87 30.43
N ILE A 248 -3.68 6.89 29.29
CA ILE A 248 -2.21 7.02 29.22
C ILE A 248 -1.81 8.45 28.85
N PRO A 249 -0.97 9.14 29.65
CA PRO A 249 -0.35 10.39 29.21
C PRO A 249 0.73 10.11 28.16
N PHE A 250 0.36 10.03 26.88
CA PHE A 250 1.28 9.80 25.74
C PHE A 250 2.23 10.99 25.46
N GLN A 251 2.21 12.05 26.29
CA GLN A 251 2.90 13.31 26.04
C GLN A 251 4.43 13.25 26.23
N ASN A 252 4.95 12.17 26.83
CA ASN A 252 6.35 12.07 27.24
C ASN A 252 7.23 11.18 26.34
N ILE A 253 6.66 10.57 25.30
CA ILE A 253 7.43 9.72 24.39
C ILE A 253 8.13 10.62 23.36
N VAL A 254 9.37 11.00 23.64
CA VAL A 254 10.25 11.67 22.67
C VAL A 254 10.79 10.60 21.72
N ILE A 255 10.20 10.54 20.55
CA ILE A 255 10.58 9.61 19.50
C ILE A 255 11.81 10.19 18.78
N ALA A 256 12.99 9.86 19.29
CA ALA A 256 14.23 10.17 18.61
C ALA A 256 14.42 9.17 17.45
N ASP A 257 14.39 9.68 16.23
CA ASP A 257 14.67 8.99 14.95
C ASP A 257 13.61 8.05 14.38
N SER A 258 12.38 7.99 14.92
CA SER A 258 11.28 7.25 14.27
C SER A 258 10.17 8.21 13.81
N TYR A 259 9.72 8.07 12.56
CA TYR A 259 8.81 8.99 11.85
C TYR A 259 7.37 9.05 12.42
N ILE A 260 7.12 8.36 13.53
CA ILE A 260 5.81 8.22 14.16
C ILE A 260 5.63 9.36 15.12
N THR A 261 4.69 10.25 14.86
CA THR A 261 4.30 11.24 15.85
C THR A 261 3.09 10.74 16.63
N ARG A 262 3.00 11.11 17.90
CA ARG A 262 1.82 10.92 18.73
C ARG A 262 0.54 11.35 18.01
N ASP A 263 0.57 12.50 17.38
CA ASP A 263 -0.58 13.11 16.72
C ASP A 263 -1.05 12.27 15.53
N TYR A 264 -0.12 11.64 14.81
CA TYR A 264 -0.44 10.71 13.72
C TYR A 264 -1.18 9.47 14.23
N ILE A 265 -0.72 8.85 15.33
CA ILE A 265 -1.36 7.67 15.92
C ILE A 265 -2.77 8.01 16.41
N ILE A 266 -2.90 9.10 17.19
CA ILE A 266 -4.19 9.52 17.76
C ILE A 266 -5.18 9.89 16.64
N GLY A 267 -4.74 10.67 15.66
CA GLY A 267 -5.57 11.04 14.50
C GLY A 267 -6.03 9.81 13.71
N SER A 268 -5.12 8.86 13.46
CA SER A 268 -5.45 7.63 12.76
C SER A 268 -6.47 6.78 13.51
N LEU A 269 -6.34 6.68 14.83
CA LEU A 269 -7.26 5.91 15.68
C LEU A 269 -8.65 6.56 15.75
N LEU A 270 -8.70 7.89 15.89
CA LEU A 270 -9.95 8.67 15.85
C LEU A 270 -10.70 8.46 14.52
N ASP A 271 -10.00 8.66 13.40
CA ASP A 271 -10.54 8.47 12.06
C ASP A 271 -11.12 7.06 11.85
N LEU A 272 -10.58 6.07 12.56
CA LEU A 272 -11.00 4.68 12.48
C LEU A 272 -12.28 4.42 13.28
N LEU A 273 -12.30 4.83 14.54
CA LEU A 273 -13.39 4.57 15.48
C LEU A 273 -14.65 5.39 15.16
N GLU A 274 -14.49 6.59 14.59
CA GLU A 274 -15.63 7.40 14.13
C GLU A 274 -16.26 6.88 12.83
N SER A 275 -15.65 5.87 12.18
CA SER A 275 -16.14 5.38 10.90
C SER A 275 -17.43 4.54 11.04
N PRO A 276 -18.35 4.57 10.05
CA PRO A 276 -19.58 3.79 10.07
C PRO A 276 -19.35 2.29 10.26
N ALA A 277 -18.24 1.76 9.73
CA ALA A 277 -17.87 0.35 9.83
C ALA A 277 -17.64 -0.13 11.27
N PHE A 278 -17.30 0.80 12.18
CA PHE A 278 -17.12 0.54 13.61
C PHE A 278 -18.36 0.88 14.44
N ASN A 279 -19.13 1.89 14.02
CA ASN A 279 -20.36 2.31 14.72
C ASN A 279 -21.58 1.39 14.48
N THR A 280 -21.55 0.50 13.48
CA THR A 280 -22.64 -0.45 13.22
C THR A 280 -22.58 -1.73 14.07
N ALA A 281 -21.64 -1.84 15.01
CA ALA A 281 -21.42 -3.04 15.83
C ALA A 281 -21.86 -2.91 17.30
N SER A 282 -22.48 -1.78 17.70
CA SER A 282 -23.05 -1.57 19.04
C SER A 282 -24.56 -1.74 19.09
#